data_AF-Q2RMM8-F1
#
_entry.id   AF-Q2RMM8-F1
#
_cell.length_a   1.000
_cell.length_b   1.000
_cell.length_c   1.000
_cell.angle_alpha   90.00
_cell.angle_beta   90.00
_cell.angle_gamma   90.00
#
_symmetry.space_group_name_H-M   'P 1'
#
loop_
_entity.id
_entity.type
_entity.pdbx_description
1 polymer ?
#
loop_
_entity_poly.entity_id
_entity_poly.type
_entity_poly.pdbx_seq_one_letter_code
_entity_poly.pdbx_strand_id
1 'polypeptide(L)' 'MGGRPFKMTAAKVRLAMAAMGKPETKVNELCRELGITRQTLYRHVGPDGALRKDGRKLLERRNG' A
#
# COMPACT_ATOMS: atom_id res chain seq x y z
N MET A 1 -10.25 -0.84 23.53
CA MET A 1 -9.81 0.12 22.49
C MET A 1 -10.20 -0.40 21.12
N GLY A 2 -11.30 0.09 20.53
CA GLY A 2 -11.78 -0.33 19.21
C GLY A 2 -11.44 0.70 18.14
N GLY A 3 -10.16 0.77 17.73
CA GLY A 3 -9.76 1.63 16.62
C GLY A 3 -10.16 1.01 15.29
N ARG A 4 -10.87 1.75 14.43
CA ARG A 4 -11.19 1.32 13.07
C ARG A 4 -9.92 0.81 12.38
N PRO A 5 -9.90 -0.41 11.79
CA PRO A 5 -8.73 -0.91 11.10
C PRO A 5 -8.28 0.11 10.08
N PHE A 6 -7.00 0.52 10.14
CA PHE A 6 -6.46 1.43 9.14
C PHE A 6 -6.66 0.81 7.76
N LYS A 7 -7.25 1.58 6.83
CA LYS A 7 -7.48 1.13 5.45
C LYS A 7 -6.19 0.57 4.83
N MET A 8 -5.04 1.16 5.19
CA MET A 8 -3.71 0.74 4.78
C MET A 8 -2.86 0.33 6.00
N THR A 9 -2.10 -0.76 5.89
CA THR A 9 -1.17 -1.24 6.92
C THR A 9 0.23 -1.44 6.32
N ALA A 10 1.25 -1.56 7.17
CA ALA A 10 2.64 -1.73 6.71
C ALA A 10 2.80 -3.00 5.85
N ALA A 11 2.06 -4.06 6.21
CA ALA A 11 2.02 -5.28 5.44
C ALA A 11 1.41 -5.07 4.04
N LYS A 12 0.29 -4.35 3.94
CA LYS A 12 -0.33 -4.00 2.65
C LYS A 12 0.58 -3.13 1.79
N VAL A 13 1.34 -2.21 2.38
CA VAL A 13 2.32 -1.38 1.65
C VAL A 13 3.43 -2.25 1.06
N ARG A 14 4.00 -3.18 1.84
CA ARG A 14 5.04 -4.10 1.35
C ARG A 14 4.54 -4.98 0.21
N LEU A 15 3.33 -5.54 0.34
CA LEU A 15 2.70 -6.34 -0.72
C LEU A 15 2.48 -5.49 -1.98
N ALA A 16 1.91 -4.28 -1.80
CA ALA A 16 1.70 -3.35 -2.91
C ALA A 16 2.99 -2.98 -3.65
N MET A 17 4.10 -2.76 -2.94
CA MET A 17 5.39 -2.48 -3.58
C MET A 17 5.88 -3.66 -4.43
N ALA A 18 5.83 -4.88 -3.87
CA ALA A 18 6.25 -6.08 -4.57
C ALA A 18 5.37 -6.40 -5.80
N ALA A 19 4.08 -6.09 -5.72
CA ALA A 19 3.15 -6.24 -6.83
C ALA A 19 3.40 -5.15 -7.89
N MET A 20 3.35 -3.86 -7.53
CA MET A 20 3.45 -2.74 -8.49
C MET A 20 4.80 -2.70 -9.23
N GLY A 21 5.87 -3.27 -8.66
CA GLY A 21 7.16 -3.44 -9.36
C GLY A 21 7.13 -4.47 -10.50
N LYS A 22 6.05 -5.23 -10.67
CA LYS A 22 5.86 -6.18 -11.77
C LYS A 22 5.00 -5.55 -12.86
N PRO A 23 5.44 -5.51 -14.13
CA PRO A 23 4.69 -4.89 -15.22
C PRO A 23 3.34 -5.58 -15.52
N GLU A 24 3.20 -6.85 -15.14
CA GLU A 24 1.97 -7.64 -15.30
C GLU A 24 0.91 -7.35 -14.22
N THR A 25 1.25 -6.53 -13.21
CA THR A 25 0.36 -6.29 -12.07
C THR A 25 -0.87 -5.50 -12.47
N LYS A 26 -2.03 -6.13 -12.27
CA LYS A 26 -3.33 -5.47 -12.43
C LYS A 26 -3.68 -4.70 -11.17
N VAL A 27 -3.49 -3.38 -11.23
CA VAL A 27 -3.81 -2.44 -10.13
C VAL A 27 -5.23 -2.63 -9.58
N ASN A 28 -6.18 -2.97 -10.45
CA ASN A 28 -7.58 -3.23 -10.06
C ASN A 28 -7.73 -4.42 -9.13
N GLU A 29 -7.09 -5.54 -9.46
CA GLU A 29 -7.14 -6.76 -8.67
C GLU A 29 -6.37 -6.59 -7.37
N LEU A 30 -5.18 -5.96 -7.45
CA LEU A 30 -4.40 -5.60 -6.27
C LEU A 30 -5.21 -4.73 -5.29
N CYS A 31 -5.92 -3.72 -5.77
CA CYS A 31 -6.77 -2.89 -4.93
C CYS A 31 -7.91 -3.69 -4.28
N ARG A 32 -8.52 -4.62 -5.03
CA ARG A 32 -9.61 -5.46 -4.55
C ARG A 32 -9.14 -6.44 -3.47
N GLU A 33 -8.00 -7.09 -3.69
CA GLU A 33 -7.37 -8.01 -2.73
C GLU A 33 -6.94 -7.27 -1.45
N LEU A 34 -6.33 -6.10 -1.59
CA LEU A 34 -5.92 -5.27 -0.45
C LEU A 34 -7.11 -4.59 0.26
N GLY A 35 -8.30 -4.60 -0.34
CA GLY A 35 -9.49 -3.90 0.17
C GLY A 35 -9.30 -2.39 0.25
N ILE A 36 -8.55 -1.81 -0.69
CA ILE A 36 -8.26 -0.37 -0.76
C ILE A 36 -8.67 0.20 -2.11
N THR A 37 -8.78 1.53 -2.18
CA THR A 37 -8.99 2.22 -3.46
C THR A 37 -7.67 2.48 -4.16
N ARG A 38 -7.70 2.61 -5.50
CA ARG A 38 -6.53 3.04 -6.30
C ARG A 38 -5.93 4.35 -5.78
N GLN A 39 -6.78 5.28 -5.36
CA GLN A 39 -6.34 6.54 -4.76
C GLN A 39 -5.53 6.31 -3.48
N THR A 40 -5.96 5.37 -2.64
CA THR A 40 -5.21 5.01 -1.42
C THR A 40 -3.89 4.38 -1.79
N LEU A 41 -3.87 3.43 -2.73
CA LEU A 41 -2.67 2.79 -3.22
C LEU A 41 -1.65 3.82 -3.73
N TYR A 42 -2.05 4.73 -4.62
CA TYR A 42 -1.17 5.74 -5.22
C TYR A 42 -0.69 6.85 -4.27
N ARG A 43 -1.28 7.00 -3.08
CA ARG A 43 -0.71 7.85 -2.02
C ARG A 43 0.50 7.18 -1.34
N HIS A 44 0.51 5.85 -1.30
CA HIS A 44 1.53 5.07 -0.58
C HIS A 44 2.60 4.48 -1.50
N VAL A 45 2.24 4.04 -2.71
CA VAL A 45 3.11 3.33 -3.66
C VAL A 45 2.90 3.89 -5.07
N GLY A 46 3.99 4.15 -5.79
CA GLY A 46 3.99 4.58 -7.19
C GLY A 46 3.66 3.44 -8.17
N PRO A 47 3.33 3.76 -9.43
CA PRO A 47 3.05 2.76 -10.47
C PRO A 47 4.22 1.80 -10.74
N ASP A 48 5.45 2.22 -10.42
CA ASP A 48 6.70 1.44 -10.55
C ASP A 48 7.05 0.63 -9.30
N GLY A 49 6.24 0.70 -8.23
CA GLY A 49 6.53 0.08 -6.94
C GLY A 49 7.32 0.97 -5.96
N ALA A 50 7.75 2.18 -6.35
CA ALA A 50 8.41 3.10 -5.43
C ALA A 50 7.51 3.53 -4.27
N LEU A 51 8.11 3.60 -3.09
CA LEU A 51 7.48 4.16 -1.90
C LEU A 51 7.22 5.66 -2.05
N ARG A 52 6.02 6.10 -1.67
CA ARG A 52 5.66 7.52 -1.55
C ARG A 52 5.64 7.96 -0.09
N LYS A 53 5.45 9.26 0.13
CA LYS A 53 5.51 9.90 1.45
C LYS A 53 4.63 9.21 2.49
N ASP A 54 3.37 8.91 2.16
CA ASP A 54 2.46 8.23 3.10
C ASP A 54 2.87 6.77 3.34
N GLY A 55 3.36 6.08 2.32
CA GLY A 55 3.87 4.70 2.45
C GLY A 55 5.08 4.62 3.37
N ARG A 56 6.02 5.56 3.24
CA ARG A 56 7.23 5.65 4.09
C ARG A 56 6.85 5.86 5.55
N LYS A 57 6.01 6.88 5.82
CA LYS A 57 5.51 7.18 7.17
C LYS A 57 4.84 5.97 7.83
N LEU A 58 4.15 5.15 7.04
CA LEU A 58 3.44 3.96 7.53
C LEU A 58 4.41 2.81 7.85
N LEU A 59 5.48 2.65 7.06
CA LEU A 59 6.54 1.67 7.34
C LEU A 59 7.42 2.10 8.53
N GLU A 60 7.76 3.39 8.63
CA GLU A 60 8.57 3.95 9.72
C GLU A 60 7.86 3.86 11.08
N ARG A 61 6.53 3.99 11.11
CA ARG A 61 5.72 3.85 12.33
C ARG A 61 5.78 2.49 13.02
N ARG A 62 6.33 1.45 12.37
CA ARG A 62 6.49 0.11 12.95
C ARG A 62 7.87 -0.10 13.61
N ASN A 63 8.75 0.89 13.54
CA ASN A 63 10.11 0.84 14.10
C ASN A 63 10.25 1.56 15.45
N GLY A 64 9.15 1.80 16.16
CA GLY A 64 9.12 2.38 17.52
C GLY A 64 8.38 1.48 18.49
#